data_AF-A0AA36KVH7-F1
#
_entry.id   AF-A0AA36KVH7-F1
#
_cell.length_a   1.000
_cell.length_b   1.000
_cell.length_c   1.000
_cell.angle_alpha   90.00
_cell.angle_beta   90.00
_cell.angle_gamma   90.00
#
_symmetry.space_group_name_H-M   'P 1'
#
loop_
_entity.id
_entity.type
_entity.pdbx_description
1 polymer ?
#
loop_
_entity_poly.entity_id
_entity_poly.type
_entity_poly.pdbx_seq_one_letter_code
_entity_poly.pdbx_strand_id
1 'polypeptide(L)'
;MHLLPELASHHAVSIPELLVSRDERQARQHAWLKRHPVPLVSFTVVAPGPIKDSEVTRRIFNHGVTALRALAAKQGWQIQEQAALVSASGPEGMLSIAAPARDLKLATIELEHSHPLGRLWDIDVLTPEGDILSRRDYSLPPRRCLLCEQSAAVCARGKTHQLTDLLNRMEALLNDVDACNVN
;
A
#
# COMPACT_ATOMS: atom_id res chain seq x y z
N MET A 1 6.48 10.19 -8.40
CA MET A 1 5.52 9.15 -7.97
C MET A 1 4.14 9.78 -7.89
N HIS A 2 3.45 9.89 -9.01
CA HIS A 2 2.06 10.31 -9.06
C HIS A 2 1.45 9.60 -10.26
N LEU A 3 0.32 8.94 -10.07
CA LEU A 3 -0.39 8.24 -11.13
C LEU A 3 -1.67 9.01 -11.43
N LEU A 4 -1.84 9.40 -12.69
CA LEU A 4 -3.02 10.13 -13.16
C LEU A 4 -4.27 9.25 -13.01
N PRO A 5 -5.24 9.62 -12.15
CA PRO A 5 -6.44 8.81 -11.91
C PRO A 5 -7.23 8.51 -13.20
N GLU A 6 -7.36 9.49 -14.08
CA GLU A 6 -8.10 9.43 -15.35
C GLU A 6 -7.52 8.45 -16.37
N LEU A 7 -6.29 7.97 -16.16
CA LEU A 7 -5.64 6.96 -17.00
C LEU A 7 -5.78 5.55 -16.42
N ALA A 8 -6.67 5.34 -15.45
CA ALA A 8 -6.94 4.01 -14.89
C ALA A 8 -7.46 3.05 -15.94
N SER A 9 -6.98 1.80 -15.90
CA SER A 9 -7.36 0.79 -16.89
C SER A 9 -8.77 0.24 -16.67
N HIS A 10 -9.27 0.23 -15.43
CA HIS A 10 -10.52 -0.42 -15.04
C HIS A 10 -10.62 -1.89 -15.48
N HIS A 11 -9.46 -2.54 -15.69
CA HIS A 11 -9.39 -3.93 -16.15
C HIS A 11 -9.74 -4.90 -15.02
N ALA A 12 -10.60 -5.87 -15.33
CA ALA A 12 -10.94 -6.96 -14.44
C ALA A 12 -9.86 -8.03 -14.49
N VAL A 13 -8.99 -8.04 -13.47
CA VAL A 13 -7.82 -8.91 -13.48
C VAL A 13 -8.14 -10.33 -13.07
N SER A 14 -7.54 -11.27 -13.77
CA SER A 14 -7.60 -12.69 -13.48
C SER A 14 -6.56 -13.10 -12.41
N ILE A 15 -6.75 -14.29 -11.84
CA ILE A 15 -5.78 -14.85 -10.88
C ILE A 15 -4.39 -15.05 -11.50
N PRO A 16 -4.23 -15.59 -12.73
CA PRO A 16 -2.92 -15.69 -13.37
C PRO A 16 -2.20 -14.34 -13.51
N GLU A 17 -2.90 -13.28 -13.90
CA GLU A 17 -2.32 -11.94 -14.01
C GLU A 17 -1.83 -11.41 -12.67
N LEU A 18 -2.57 -11.65 -11.57
CA LEU A 18 -2.13 -11.29 -10.22
C LEU A 18 -0.88 -12.04 -9.79
N LEU A 19 -0.76 -13.32 -10.14
CA LEU A 19 0.42 -14.12 -9.82
C LEU A 19 1.66 -13.62 -10.57
N VAL A 20 1.54 -13.36 -11.88
CA VAL A 20 2.62 -12.77 -12.68
C VAL A 20 3.04 -11.42 -12.11
N SER A 21 2.07 -10.55 -11.82
CA SER A 21 2.34 -9.22 -11.25
C SER A 21 3.08 -9.29 -9.91
N ARG A 22 2.73 -10.26 -9.05
CA ARG A 22 3.44 -10.50 -7.79
C ARG A 22 4.89 -10.92 -8.02
N ASP A 23 5.12 -11.83 -8.96
CA ASP A 23 6.46 -12.34 -9.24
C ASP A 23 7.34 -11.25 -9.89
N GLU A 24 6.77 -10.43 -10.77
CA GLU A 24 7.46 -9.24 -11.32
C GLU A 24 7.79 -8.21 -10.23
N ARG A 25 6.87 -7.97 -9.28
CA ARG A 25 7.13 -7.09 -8.13
C ARG A 25 8.27 -7.63 -7.28
N GLN A 26 8.30 -8.93 -7.02
CA GLN A 26 9.40 -9.57 -6.30
C GLN A 26 10.73 -9.38 -7.06
N ALA A 27 10.76 -9.58 -8.38
CA ALA A 27 11.96 -9.36 -9.18
C ALA A 27 12.46 -7.91 -9.11
N ARG A 28 11.53 -6.93 -9.20
CA ARG A 28 11.86 -5.50 -9.03
C ARG A 28 12.45 -5.20 -7.65
N GLN A 29 11.84 -5.74 -6.59
CA GLN A 29 12.35 -5.58 -5.21
C GLN A 29 13.78 -6.08 -5.07
N HIS A 30 14.09 -7.27 -5.60
CA HIS A 30 15.45 -7.82 -5.56
C HIS A 30 16.44 -6.96 -6.35
N ALA A 31 16.05 -6.43 -7.51
CA ALA A 31 16.90 -5.55 -8.31
C ALA A 31 17.22 -4.23 -7.57
N TRP A 32 16.25 -3.67 -6.84
CA TRP A 32 16.43 -2.46 -6.06
C TRP A 32 17.33 -2.68 -4.84
N LEU A 33 17.13 -3.76 -4.09
CA LEU A 33 17.96 -4.11 -2.94
C LEU A 33 19.43 -4.36 -3.31
N LYS A 34 19.69 -4.96 -4.48
CA LYS A 34 21.05 -5.12 -5.01
C LYS A 34 21.73 -3.78 -5.33
N ARG A 35 20.95 -2.81 -5.79
CA ARG A 35 21.44 -1.49 -6.22
C ARG A 35 21.58 -0.51 -5.06
N HIS A 36 20.71 -0.64 -4.06
CA HIS A 36 20.67 0.18 -2.85
C HIS A 36 20.62 -0.72 -1.61
N PRO A 37 21.73 -0.88 -0.87
CA PRO A 37 21.78 -1.72 0.33
C PRO A 37 21.15 -1.01 1.54
N VAL A 38 19.91 -0.54 1.39
CA VAL A 38 19.08 0.09 2.42
C VAL A 38 17.69 -0.56 2.41
N PRO A 39 16.90 -0.40 3.47
CA PRO A 39 15.54 -0.93 3.49
C PRO A 39 14.69 -0.41 2.32
N LEU A 40 13.81 -1.28 1.85
CA LEU A 40 12.92 -1.02 0.73
C LEU A 40 11.48 -1.03 1.21
N VAL A 41 10.77 0.08 1.01
CA VAL A 41 9.31 0.13 1.16
C VAL A 41 8.67 -0.36 -0.13
N SER A 42 7.80 -1.36 -0.04
CA SER A 42 6.89 -1.81 -1.10
C SER A 42 5.48 -1.40 -0.70
N PHE A 43 4.84 -0.57 -1.52
CA PHE A 43 3.56 0.05 -1.22
C PHE A 43 2.52 -0.31 -2.29
N THR A 44 1.36 -0.82 -1.88
CA THR A 44 0.20 -1.06 -2.75
C THR A 44 -1.10 -0.63 -2.07
N VAL A 45 -2.20 -0.60 -2.82
CA VAL A 45 -3.54 -0.27 -2.31
C VAL A 45 -4.35 -1.55 -2.14
N VAL A 46 -5.03 -1.67 -1.00
CA VAL A 46 -5.99 -2.74 -0.74
C VAL A 46 -7.24 -2.48 -1.60
N ALA A 47 -7.35 -3.22 -2.70
CA ALA A 47 -8.48 -3.12 -3.64
C ALA A 47 -9.31 -4.41 -3.66
N PRO A 48 -10.54 -4.41 -3.08
CA PRO A 48 -11.51 -5.49 -3.16
C PRO A 48 -12.01 -5.73 -4.60
N GLY A 49 -12.40 -6.95 -4.91
CA GLY A 49 -12.97 -7.30 -6.22
C GLY A 49 -11.93 -7.40 -7.35
N PRO A 50 -12.36 -7.53 -8.61
CA PRO A 50 -11.46 -7.78 -9.75
C PRO A 50 -10.82 -6.52 -10.34
N ILE A 51 -11.36 -5.33 -10.06
CA ILE A 51 -10.78 -4.07 -10.57
C ILE A 51 -9.74 -3.57 -9.57
N LYS A 52 -8.45 -3.64 -9.93
CA LYS A 52 -7.34 -3.20 -9.07
C LYS A 52 -6.86 -1.79 -9.37
N ASP A 53 -6.98 -1.39 -10.63
CA ASP A 53 -6.55 -0.10 -11.14
C ASP A 53 -7.77 0.72 -11.56
N SER A 54 -8.19 1.63 -10.69
CA SER A 54 -9.31 2.56 -10.88
C SER A 54 -8.88 3.96 -10.45
N GLU A 55 -9.67 4.97 -10.80
CA GLU A 55 -9.48 6.34 -10.32
C GLU A 55 -9.36 6.40 -8.79
N VAL A 56 -10.23 5.65 -8.08
CA VAL A 56 -10.26 5.55 -6.62
C VAL A 56 -8.95 4.97 -6.08
N THR A 57 -8.48 3.84 -6.63
CA THR A 57 -7.24 3.21 -6.14
C THR A 57 -6.01 4.07 -6.45
N ARG A 58 -5.97 4.75 -7.60
CA ARG A 58 -4.89 5.71 -7.93
C ARG A 58 -4.88 6.93 -7.01
N ARG A 59 -6.04 7.49 -6.66
CA ARG A 59 -6.14 8.60 -5.69
C ARG A 59 -5.69 8.16 -4.29
N ILE A 60 -6.15 7.02 -3.80
CA ILE A 60 -5.71 6.44 -2.52
C ILE A 60 -4.19 6.21 -2.52
N PHE A 61 -3.64 5.70 -3.63
CA PHE A 61 -2.21 5.51 -3.82
C PHE A 61 -1.45 6.84 -3.74
N ASN A 62 -1.90 7.86 -4.47
CA ASN A 62 -1.25 9.17 -4.48
C ASN A 62 -1.22 9.81 -3.09
N HIS A 63 -2.28 9.67 -2.30
CA HIS A 63 -2.28 10.06 -0.88
C HIS A 63 -1.24 9.31 -0.06
N GLY A 64 -1.15 7.98 -0.22
CA GLY A 64 -0.16 7.16 0.48
C GLY A 64 1.28 7.52 0.12
N VAL A 65 1.55 7.85 -1.15
CA VAL A 65 2.85 8.36 -1.59
C VAL A 65 3.20 9.68 -0.90
N THR A 66 2.26 10.63 -0.86
CA THR A 66 2.47 11.91 -0.17
C THR A 66 2.76 11.68 1.31
N ALA A 67 2.00 10.81 1.96
CA ALA A 67 2.18 10.48 3.37
C ALA A 67 3.53 9.79 3.66
N LEU A 68 3.96 8.84 2.82
CA LEU A 68 5.27 8.18 2.95
C LEU A 68 6.44 9.16 2.78
N ARG A 69 6.33 10.10 1.84
CA ARG A 69 7.33 11.16 1.64
C ARG A 69 7.39 12.10 2.84
N ALA A 70 6.23 12.51 3.35
CA ALA A 70 6.14 13.34 4.54
C ALA A 70 6.72 12.63 5.78
N LEU A 71 6.47 11.32 5.91
CA LEU A 71 7.03 10.49 6.97
C LEU A 71 8.55 10.47 6.91
N ALA A 72 9.13 10.18 5.75
CA ALA A 72 10.59 10.17 5.57
C ALA A 72 11.21 11.55 5.87
N ALA A 73 10.60 12.63 5.36
CA ALA A 73 11.05 13.98 5.61
C ALA A 73 10.99 14.35 7.10
N LYS A 74 9.90 14.03 7.81
CA LYS A 74 9.73 14.27 9.24
C LYS A 74 10.80 13.56 10.08
N GLN A 75 11.20 12.36 9.68
CA GLN A 75 12.23 11.57 10.37
C GLN A 75 13.66 11.92 9.93
N GLY A 76 13.83 12.78 8.93
CA GLY A 76 15.15 13.07 8.34
C GLY A 76 15.75 11.91 7.55
N TRP A 77 14.93 10.94 7.12
CA TRP A 77 15.39 9.80 6.33
C TRP A 77 15.52 10.15 4.87
N GLN A 78 16.66 9.80 4.27
CA GLN A 78 16.91 10.05 2.85
C GLN A 78 16.26 8.97 1.99
N ILE A 79 15.39 9.40 1.06
CA ILE A 79 14.90 8.54 -0.02
C ILE A 79 15.97 8.53 -1.13
N GLN A 80 16.64 7.39 -1.31
CA GLN A 80 17.68 7.21 -2.33
C GLN A 80 17.07 7.02 -3.72
N GLU A 81 15.93 6.34 -3.80
CA GLU A 81 15.17 6.16 -5.02
C GLU A 81 13.71 5.91 -4.71
N GLN A 82 12.85 6.30 -5.66
CA GLN A 82 11.42 6.05 -5.58
C GLN A 82 10.79 5.93 -6.97
N ALA A 83 9.85 5.01 -7.13
CA ALA A 83 9.15 4.78 -8.39
C ALA A 83 7.71 4.37 -8.14
N ALA A 84 6.82 4.81 -9.03
CA ALA A 84 5.44 4.37 -9.08
C ALA A 84 5.20 3.68 -10.43
N LEU A 85 4.43 2.60 -10.41
CA LEU A 85 4.04 1.85 -11.60
C LEU A 85 2.60 1.39 -11.47
N VAL A 86 2.01 1.02 -12.60
CA VAL A 86 0.71 0.36 -12.68
C VAL A 86 0.95 -1.08 -13.06
N SER A 87 0.38 -2.00 -12.31
CA SER A 87 0.45 -3.43 -12.57
C SER A 87 -0.95 -4.05 -12.54
N ALA A 88 -1.06 -5.36 -12.80
CA ALA A 88 -2.32 -6.07 -12.63
C ALA A 88 -2.79 -6.10 -11.16
N SER A 89 -1.89 -5.92 -10.19
CA SER A 89 -2.27 -5.74 -8.77
C SER A 89 -2.75 -4.32 -8.44
N GLY A 90 -2.78 -3.41 -9.42
CA GLY A 90 -3.16 -2.02 -9.25
C GLY A 90 -1.94 -1.08 -9.14
N PRO A 91 -2.11 0.10 -8.55
CA PRO A 91 -1.02 1.02 -8.26
C PRO A 91 0.03 0.40 -7.33
N GLU A 92 1.30 0.47 -7.72
CA GLU A 92 2.42 0.04 -6.88
C GLU A 92 3.48 1.14 -6.76
N GLY A 93 4.08 1.21 -5.58
CA GLY A 93 5.13 2.16 -5.24
C GLY A 93 6.30 1.45 -4.58
N MET A 94 7.51 1.92 -4.87
CA MET A 94 8.74 1.44 -4.25
C MET A 94 9.57 2.63 -3.79
N LEU A 95 10.12 2.56 -2.58
CA LEU A 95 11.02 3.59 -2.04
C LEU A 95 12.20 2.93 -1.32
N SER A 96 13.43 3.18 -1.79
CA SER A 96 14.65 2.83 -1.06
C SER A 96 14.96 3.95 -0.08
N ILE A 97 14.87 3.68 1.23
CA ILE A 97 14.97 4.70 2.28
C ILE A 97 16.13 4.36 3.21
N ALA A 98 17.10 5.27 3.32
CA ALA A 98 18.22 5.15 4.24
C ALA A 98 17.75 5.39 5.68
N ALA A 99 17.37 4.31 6.35
CA ALA A 99 16.91 4.28 7.73
C ALA A 99 17.14 2.89 8.36
N PRO A 100 17.11 2.74 9.69
CA PRO A 100 17.01 1.42 10.31
C PRO A 100 15.70 0.73 9.90
N ALA A 101 15.78 -0.51 9.39
CA ALA A 101 14.62 -1.24 8.86
C ALA A 101 13.48 -1.37 9.89
N ARG A 102 13.87 -1.59 11.16
CA ARG A 102 12.95 -1.69 12.29
C ARG A 102 12.16 -0.40 12.51
N ASP A 103 12.85 0.74 12.53
CA ASP A 103 12.25 2.04 12.79
C ASP A 103 11.36 2.46 11.62
N LEU A 104 11.81 2.20 10.39
CA LEU A 104 11.00 2.39 9.19
C LEU A 104 9.72 1.54 9.24
N LYS A 105 9.81 0.28 9.66
CA LYS A 105 8.63 -0.60 9.78
C LYS A 105 7.66 -0.11 10.86
N LEU A 106 8.15 0.28 12.02
CA LEU A 106 7.30 0.83 13.08
C LEU A 106 6.61 2.13 12.63
N ALA A 107 7.33 2.99 11.93
CA ALA A 107 6.80 4.25 11.43
C ALA A 107 5.72 4.03 10.34
N THR A 108 5.89 3.04 9.44
CA THR A 108 4.87 2.72 8.44
C THR A 108 3.64 2.04 9.06
N ILE A 109 3.83 1.23 10.10
CA ILE A 109 2.70 0.68 10.89
C ILE A 109 1.90 1.81 11.54
N GLU A 110 2.57 2.78 12.17
CA GLU A 110 1.88 3.92 12.78
C GLU A 110 1.16 4.76 11.72
N LEU A 111 1.74 4.90 10.53
CA LEU A 111 1.10 5.57 9.41
C LEU A 111 -0.18 4.84 8.96
N GLU A 112 -0.15 3.50 8.83
CA GLU A 112 -1.33 2.69 8.54
C GLU A 112 -2.42 2.81 9.62
N HIS A 113 -2.02 3.07 10.87
CA HIS A 113 -2.94 3.17 12.00
C HIS A 113 -3.59 4.55 12.13
N SER A 114 -2.79 5.62 11.99
CA SER A 114 -3.19 6.99 12.28
C SER A 114 -3.83 7.71 11.10
N HIS A 115 -3.51 7.32 9.86
CA HIS A 115 -4.04 7.98 8.68
C HIS A 115 -5.48 7.49 8.35
N PRO A 116 -6.42 8.38 7.96
CA PRO A 116 -7.79 7.96 7.60
C PRO A 116 -7.86 6.90 6.49
N LEU A 117 -6.95 6.97 5.51
CA LEU A 117 -6.79 5.96 4.44
C LEU A 117 -5.87 4.80 4.80
N GLY A 118 -5.27 4.77 5.99
CA GLY A 118 -4.22 3.82 6.35
C GLY A 118 -4.64 2.35 6.25
N ARG A 119 -5.94 2.06 6.44
CA ARG A 119 -6.51 0.70 6.27
C ARG A 119 -6.61 0.24 4.82
N LEU A 120 -6.49 1.17 3.87
CA LEU A 120 -6.51 0.93 2.43
C LEU A 120 -5.10 0.82 1.86
N TRP A 121 -4.07 0.97 2.69
CA TRP A 121 -2.68 0.85 2.31
C TRP A 121 -2.12 -0.50 2.76
N ASP A 122 -1.27 -1.05 1.90
CA ASP A 122 -0.43 -2.19 2.23
C ASP A 122 1.03 -1.76 2.13
N ILE A 123 1.67 -1.54 3.29
CA ILE A 123 3.04 -1.05 3.38
C ILE A 123 3.96 -2.13 3.95
N ASP A 124 4.66 -2.80 3.03
CA ASP A 124 5.71 -3.76 3.36
C ASP A 124 7.07 -3.07 3.45
N VAL A 125 7.89 -3.49 4.41
CA VAL A 125 9.28 -3.06 4.53
C VAL A 125 10.15 -4.30 4.41
N LEU A 126 11.05 -4.28 3.45
CA LEU A 126 12.07 -5.28 3.26
C LEU A 126 13.37 -4.79 3.88
N THR A 127 14.09 -5.67 4.58
CA THR A 127 15.46 -5.40 5.03
C THR A 127 16.41 -5.31 3.83
N PRO A 128 17.64 -4.77 4.00
CA PRO A 128 18.66 -4.79 2.94
C PRO A 128 18.95 -6.20 2.39
N GLU A 129 18.77 -7.23 3.23
CA GLU A 129 18.95 -8.64 2.89
C GLU A 129 17.77 -9.23 2.10
N GLY A 130 16.63 -8.52 2.07
CA GLY A 130 15.42 -8.91 1.34
C GLY A 130 14.33 -9.57 2.18
N ASP A 131 14.50 -9.66 3.49
CA ASP A 131 13.49 -10.22 4.38
C ASP A 131 12.33 -9.24 4.58
N ILE A 132 11.09 -9.72 4.41
CA ILE A 132 9.90 -8.91 4.66
C ILE A 132 9.63 -8.86 6.17
N LEU A 133 9.61 -7.64 6.73
CA LEU A 133 9.24 -7.41 8.12
C LEU A 133 7.71 -7.47 8.27
N SER A 134 7.23 -8.48 8.99
CA SER A 134 5.82 -8.74 9.20
C SER A 134 5.29 -8.02 10.45
N ARG A 135 3.97 -7.82 10.54
CA ARG A 135 3.34 -7.29 11.75
C ARG A 135 3.50 -8.20 12.98
N ARG A 136 3.66 -9.52 12.75
CA ARG A 136 3.79 -10.53 13.81
C ARG A 136 5.12 -10.40 14.54
N ASP A 137 6.17 -9.99 13.83
CA ASP A 137 7.51 -9.78 14.40
C ASP A 137 7.52 -8.67 15.46
N TYR A 138 6.46 -7.85 15.48
CA TYR A 138 6.26 -6.74 16.42
C TYR A 138 5.08 -6.98 17.38
N SER A 139 4.56 -8.22 17.46
CA SER A 139 3.42 -8.58 18.33
C SER A 139 2.15 -7.75 18.11
N LEU A 140 1.94 -7.28 16.87
CA LEU A 140 0.78 -6.45 16.54
C LEU A 140 -0.40 -7.31 16.09
N PRO A 141 -1.63 -6.87 16.37
CA PRO A 141 -2.82 -7.58 15.94
C PRO A 141 -2.95 -7.59 14.40
N PRO A 142 -3.66 -8.59 13.86
CA PRO A 142 -3.98 -8.63 12.43
C PRO A 142 -4.78 -7.39 12.01
N ARG A 143 -4.73 -7.05 10.72
CA ARG A 143 -5.54 -5.95 10.19
C ARG A 143 -7.02 -6.23 10.44
N ARG A 144 -7.71 -5.23 10.98
CA ARG A 144 -9.16 -5.25 11.15
C ARG A 144 -9.85 -5.05 9.79
N CYS A 145 -11.08 -5.53 9.64
CA CYS A 145 -11.94 -5.42 8.46
C CYS A 145 -12.50 -4.00 8.33
N LEU A 146 -12.45 -3.45 7.11
CA LEU A 146 -12.86 -2.09 6.79
C LEU A 146 -14.28 -1.72 7.29
N LEU A 147 -15.17 -2.72 7.45
CA LEU A 147 -16.58 -2.52 7.78
C LEU A 147 -16.97 -2.92 9.21
N CYS A 148 -16.40 -3.97 9.80
CA CYS A 148 -16.93 -4.56 11.04
C CYS A 148 -15.90 -4.80 12.15
N GLU A 149 -14.69 -4.25 12.03
CA GLU A 149 -13.61 -4.33 13.03
C GLU A 149 -13.06 -5.75 13.36
N GLN A 150 -13.70 -6.82 12.89
CA GLN A 150 -13.18 -8.20 12.96
C GLN A 150 -11.91 -8.36 12.12
N SER A 151 -11.22 -9.50 12.17
CA SER A 151 -10.07 -9.75 11.30
C SER A 151 -10.45 -9.66 9.81
N ALA A 152 -9.74 -8.82 9.05
CA ALA A 152 -9.96 -8.67 7.61
C ALA A 152 -9.81 -10.01 6.86
N ALA A 153 -8.87 -10.85 7.29
CA ALA A 153 -8.65 -12.17 6.72
C ALA A 153 -9.82 -13.13 6.99
N VAL A 154 -10.51 -12.99 8.13
CA VAL A 154 -11.71 -13.78 8.44
C VAL A 154 -12.86 -13.33 7.53
N CYS A 155 -13.11 -12.02 7.45
CA CYS A 155 -14.19 -11.49 6.60
C CYS A 155 -13.98 -11.79 5.11
N ALA A 156 -12.74 -11.70 4.62
CA ALA A 156 -12.40 -12.02 3.23
C ALA A 156 -12.66 -13.50 2.89
N ARG A 157 -12.23 -14.42 3.76
CA ARG A 157 -12.47 -15.86 3.56
C ARG A 157 -13.96 -16.22 3.68
N GLY A 158 -14.65 -15.61 4.64
CA GLY A 158 -16.07 -15.84 4.86
C GLY A 158 -17.00 -15.14 3.87
N LYS A 159 -16.46 -14.27 2.98
CA LYS A 159 -17.25 -13.36 2.12
C LYS A 159 -18.33 -12.63 2.92
N THR A 160 -17.96 -12.17 4.12
CA THR A 160 -18.91 -11.65 5.12
C THR A 160 -19.62 -10.38 4.68
N HIS A 161 -19.03 -9.60 3.77
CA HIS A 161 -19.56 -8.35 3.29
C HIS A 161 -19.70 -8.35 1.78
N GLN A 162 -20.66 -7.60 1.26
CA GLN A 162 -20.79 -7.39 -0.17
C GLN A 162 -19.64 -6.53 -0.69
N LEU A 163 -19.25 -6.82 -1.93
CA LEU A 163 -18.20 -6.04 -2.60
C LEU A 163 -18.58 -4.56 -2.70
N THR A 164 -19.85 -4.26 -2.98
CA THR A 164 -20.37 -2.89 -3.07
C THR A 164 -20.19 -2.11 -1.78
N ASP A 165 -20.42 -2.73 -0.62
CA ASP A 165 -20.27 -2.06 0.67
C ASP A 165 -18.82 -1.69 0.95
N LEU A 166 -17.89 -2.58 0.58
CA LEU A 166 -16.44 -2.32 0.70
C LEU A 166 -16.02 -1.17 -0.20
N LEU A 167 -16.47 -1.16 -1.46
CA LEU A 167 -16.15 -0.11 -2.43
C LEU A 167 -16.73 1.25 -2.00
N ASN A 168 -18.00 1.27 -1.58
CA ASN A 168 -18.65 2.48 -1.05
C ASN A 168 -17.90 3.04 0.16
N ARG A 169 -17.43 2.17 1.06
CA ARG A 169 -16.65 2.60 2.22
C ARG A 169 -15.28 3.15 1.83
N MET A 170 -14.62 2.57 0.83
CA MET A 170 -13.36 3.09 0.30
C MET A 170 -13.54 4.49 -0.28
N GLU A 171 -14.56 4.69 -1.10
CA GLU A 171 -14.89 5.98 -1.71
C GLU A 171 -15.24 7.03 -0.66
N ALA A 172 -16.04 6.68 0.35
CA ALA A 172 -16.38 7.59 1.44
C ALA A 172 -15.13 8.08 2.18
N LEU A 173 -14.21 7.17 2.55
CA LEU A 173 -12.95 7.55 3.20
C LEU A 173 -12.07 8.46 2.34
N LEU A 174 -12.03 8.21 1.02
CA LEU A 174 -11.29 9.04 0.09
C LEU A 174 -11.89 10.45 0.01
N ASN A 175 -13.22 10.54 -0.14
CA ASN A 175 -13.93 11.81 -0.22
C ASN A 175 -13.76 12.64 1.05
N ASP A 176 -13.78 12.02 2.23
CA ASP A 176 -13.54 12.69 3.51
C ASP A 176 -12.14 13.34 3.55
N VAL A 177 -11.11 12.64 3.07
CA VAL A 177 -9.73 13.16 3.01
C VAL A 177 -9.59 14.26 1.96
N ASP A 178 -10.18 14.09 0.78
CA ASP A 178 -10.11 15.10 -0.26
C ASP A 178 -10.84 16.40 0.13
N ALA A 179 -11.97 16.30 0.83
CA ALA A 179 -12.66 17.46 1.37
C ALA A 179 -11.82 18.22 2.43
N CYS A 180 -11.03 17.50 3.24
CA CYS A 180 -10.12 18.11 4.21
C CYS A 180 -8.93 18.83 3.56
N ASN A 181 -8.48 18.39 2.39
CA ASN A 181 -7.31 18.97 1.69
C ASN A 181 -7.65 20.16 0.78
N VAL A 182 -8.93 20.46 0.59
CA VAL A 182 -9.42 21.61 -0.20
C VAL A 182 -9.67 22.85 0.69
N ASN A 183 -9.58 22.70 2.02
CA ASN A 183 -9.65 23.79 3.00
C ASN A 183 -8.25 24.15 3.54
#